data_AF-A0A930UAK4-F1
#
_entry.id   AF-A0A930UAK4-F1
#
_cell.length_a   1.000
_cell.length_b   1.000
_cell.length_c   1.000
_cell.angle_alpha   90.00
_cell.angle_beta   90.00
_cell.angle_gamma   90.00
#
_symmetry.space_group_name_H-M   'P 1'
#
loop_
_entity.id
_entity.type
_entity.pdbx_description
1 polymer ?
#
loop_
_entity_poly.entity_id
_entity_poly.type
_entity_poly.pdbx_seq_one_letter_code
_entity_poly.pdbx_strand_id
1 'polypeptide(L)'
;MKKVGFAILEENYTEINKNDKLERINFDEIKNYQVQVYNGSISLLINLKSGKRISLSSSPTFCNTEYFDKYCQELESKIEKYLSLHQLETIRKKTFFEKTWIYPFLIIITGIVIVFIIILINKGNGFPISLIGAIAPLLALWGGYFSAKNKNQQTESK
;
A
#
# COMPACT_ATOMS: atom_id res chain seq x y z
N MET A 1 4.30 30.25 2.34
CA MET A 1 3.43 29.67 3.39
C MET A 1 3.46 28.15 3.29
N LYS A 2 3.89 27.44 4.34
CA LYS A 2 3.73 25.99 4.43
C LYS A 2 2.24 25.71 4.61
N LYS A 3 1.61 24.99 3.67
CA LYS A 3 0.22 24.58 3.82
C LYS A 3 0.17 23.45 4.84
N VAL A 4 -0.45 23.72 5.99
CA VAL A 4 -0.62 22.73 7.05
C VAL A 4 -2.02 22.13 6.88
N GLY A 5 -2.09 20.83 6.66
CA GLY A 5 -3.34 20.07 6.69
C GLY A 5 -3.51 19.39 8.04
N PHE A 6 -4.75 19.15 8.45
CA PHE A 6 -5.08 18.34 9.62
C PHE A 6 -6.22 17.40 9.27
N ALA A 7 -6.33 16.31 10.01
CA ALA A 7 -7.43 15.38 9.91
C ALA A 7 -8.00 15.14 11.32
N ILE A 8 -9.33 15.05 11.39
CA ILE A 8 -10.07 14.69 12.59
C ILE A 8 -10.72 13.33 12.31
N LEU A 9 -10.65 12.43 13.30
CA LEU A 9 -11.13 11.07 13.17
C LEU A 9 -12.13 10.78 14.29
N GLU A 10 -13.40 10.65 13.92
CA GLU A 10 -14.50 10.34 14.81
C GLU A 10 -14.96 8.88 14.62
N GLU A 11 -15.99 8.45 15.36
CA GLU A 11 -16.46 7.06 15.34
C GLU A 11 -17.11 6.63 14.02
N ASN A 12 -17.71 7.57 13.30
CA ASN A 12 -18.51 7.32 12.10
C ASN A 12 -18.11 8.18 10.88
N TYR A 13 -17.15 9.08 11.05
CA TYR A 13 -16.65 9.92 9.96
C TYR A 13 -15.19 10.34 10.19
N THR A 14 -14.56 10.80 9.11
CA THR A 14 -13.30 11.54 9.20
C THR A 14 -13.44 12.86 8.45
N GLU A 15 -12.85 13.92 9.00
CA GLU A 15 -12.73 15.22 8.35
C GLU A 15 -11.29 15.47 7.98
N ILE A 16 -11.06 15.92 6.76
CA ILE A 16 -9.73 16.12 6.20
C ILE A 16 -9.68 17.54 5.68
N ASN A 17 -8.81 18.36 6.26
CA ASN A 17 -8.52 19.70 5.73
C ASN A 17 -7.38 19.60 4.71
N LYS A 18 -7.69 19.91 3.45
CA LYS A 18 -6.72 20.01 2.37
C LYS A 18 -6.81 21.38 1.72
N ASN A 19 -5.79 22.22 1.95
CA ASN A 19 -5.70 23.56 1.37
C ASN A 19 -6.93 24.43 1.68
N ASP A 20 -7.33 24.51 2.96
CA ASP A 20 -8.47 25.30 3.44
C ASP A 20 -9.84 24.81 2.96
N LYS A 21 -9.90 23.60 2.37
CA LYS A 21 -11.15 22.88 2.11
C LYS A 21 -11.28 21.77 3.12
N LEU A 22 -12.31 21.87 3.95
CA LEU A 22 -12.73 20.81 4.86
C LEU A 22 -13.57 19.81 4.08
N GLU A 23 -13.13 18.57 4.03
CA GLU A 23 -13.85 17.48 3.40
C GLU A 23 -14.22 16.44 4.46
N ARG A 24 -15.52 16.28 4.70
CA ARG A 24 -16.06 15.26 5.59
C ARG A 24 -16.40 14.01 4.80
N ILE A 25 -16.00 12.86 5.33
CA ILE A 25 -16.24 11.54 4.75
C ILE A 25 -16.93 10.69 5.80
N ASN A 26 -18.18 10.33 5.57
CA ASN A 26 -18.89 9.37 6.40
C ASN A 26 -18.48 7.95 6.02
N PHE A 27 -18.36 7.04 7.00
CA PHE A 27 -17.87 5.68 6.77
C PHE A 27 -18.86 4.82 5.95
N ASP A 28 -20.15 5.11 6.02
CA ASP A 28 -21.19 4.47 5.20
C ASP A 28 -21.07 4.82 3.71
N GLU A 29 -20.48 5.95 3.36
CA GLU A 29 -20.22 6.36 1.98
C GLU A 29 -18.98 5.69 1.39
N ILE A 30 -18.15 5.05 2.20
CA ILE A 30 -16.92 4.40 1.72
C ILE A 30 -17.31 3.13 0.95
N LYS A 31 -16.85 3.04 -0.30
CA LYS A 31 -16.99 1.83 -1.12
C LYS A 31 -15.81 0.89 -0.93
N ASN A 32 -14.60 1.45 -0.88
CA ASN A 32 -13.37 0.73 -0.58
C ASN A 32 -12.27 1.73 -0.23
N TYR A 33 -11.30 1.26 0.55
CA TYR A 33 -10.10 2.01 0.87
C TYR A 33 -8.87 1.14 0.68
N GLN A 34 -7.72 1.79 0.56
CA GLN A 34 -6.41 1.17 0.43
C GLN A 34 -5.37 2.05 1.13
N VAL A 35 -4.61 1.44 2.03
CA VAL A 35 -3.41 2.04 2.61
C VAL A 35 -2.20 1.33 1.99
N GLN A 36 -1.24 2.09 1.48
CA GLN A 36 -0.01 1.56 0.91
C GLN A 36 1.20 2.28 1.52
N VAL A 37 2.19 1.50 1.92
CA VAL A 37 3.47 2.02 2.41
C VAL A 37 4.56 1.64 1.41
N TYR A 38 5.36 2.62 1.01
CA TYR A 38 6.46 2.43 0.08
C TYR A 38 7.60 3.40 0.38
N ASN A 39 8.80 2.88 0.66
CA ASN A 39 10.02 3.66 0.94
C ASN A 39 9.80 4.80 1.95
N GLY A 40 9.14 4.51 3.08
CA GLY A 40 8.83 5.49 4.12
C GLY A 40 7.72 6.49 3.77
N SER A 41 7.20 6.45 2.55
CA SER A 41 6.00 7.20 2.16
C SER A 41 4.76 6.34 2.38
N ILE A 42 3.67 6.98 2.77
CA ILE A 42 2.39 6.32 3.07
C ILE A 42 1.33 6.98 2.21
N SER A 43 0.57 6.20 1.46
CA SER A 43 -0.57 6.68 0.68
C SER A 43 -1.85 6.03 1.17
N LEU A 44 -2.87 6.87 1.33
CA LEU A 44 -4.24 6.47 1.66
C LEU A 44 -5.12 6.85 0.47
N LEU A 45 -5.90 5.89 0.01
CA LEU A 45 -6.82 6.04 -1.09
C LEU A 45 -8.19 5.56 -0.66
N ILE A 46 -9.16 6.46 -0.70
CA ILE A 46 -10.55 6.20 -0.33
C ILE A 46 -11.40 6.42 -1.58
N ASN A 47 -12.19 5.42 -1.96
CA ASN A 47 -13.19 5.54 -3.01
C ASN A 47 -14.58 5.53 -2.38
N LEU A 48 -15.36 6.57 -2.66
CA LEU A 48 -16.72 6.69 -2.18
C LEU A 48 -17.72 6.00 -3.12
N LYS A 49 -18.91 5.67 -2.60
CA LYS A 49 -20.03 5.12 -3.38
C LYS A 49 -20.50 6.10 -4.46
N SER A 50 -20.34 7.40 -4.23
CA SER A 50 -20.59 8.48 -5.20
C SER A 50 -19.64 8.46 -6.41
N GLY A 51 -18.56 7.67 -6.38
CA GLY A 51 -17.52 7.64 -7.40
C GLY A 51 -16.39 8.65 -7.15
N LYS A 52 -16.52 9.53 -6.16
CA LYS A 52 -15.44 10.44 -5.76
C LYS A 52 -14.26 9.64 -5.18
N ARG A 53 -13.05 10.02 -5.58
CA ARG A 53 -11.79 9.43 -5.11
C ARG A 53 -11.00 10.46 -4.32
N ILE A 54 -10.63 10.08 -3.11
CA ILE A 54 -9.84 10.89 -2.19
C ILE A 54 -8.48 10.21 -2.04
N SER A 55 -7.42 10.96 -2.32
CA SER A 55 -6.05 10.46 -2.24
C SER A 55 -5.25 11.39 -1.34
N LEU A 56 -4.67 10.80 -0.31
CA LEU A 56 -3.74 11.41 0.61
C LEU A 56 -2.42 10.67 0.56
N SER A 57 -1.33 11.40 0.69
CA SER A 57 0.00 10.82 0.72
C SER A 57 0.89 11.65 1.63
N SER A 58 1.65 10.97 2.47
CA SER A 58 2.70 11.54 3.29
C SER A 58 4.04 10.98 2.82
N SER A 59 5.04 11.85 2.72
CA SER A 59 6.42 11.45 2.52
C SER A 59 7.28 12.09 3.62
N PRO A 60 8.41 11.47 4.00
CA PRO A 60 9.28 11.98 5.06
C PRO A 60 9.78 13.41 4.80
N THR A 61 9.83 13.80 3.52
CA THR A 61 10.28 15.12 3.06
C THR A 61 9.23 16.22 3.18
N PHE A 62 7.94 15.89 3.17
CA PHE A 62 6.85 16.89 3.10
C PHE A 62 5.94 16.87 4.33
N CYS A 63 5.83 15.74 5.04
CA CYS A 63 4.92 15.57 6.16
C CYS A 63 5.52 14.61 7.20
N ASN A 64 5.07 14.70 8.45
CA ASN A 64 5.46 13.73 9.45
C ASN A 64 4.73 12.40 9.18
N THR A 65 5.48 11.45 8.64
CA THR A 65 4.97 10.13 8.24
C THR A 65 4.49 9.30 9.43
N GLU A 66 5.02 9.51 10.63
CA GLU A 66 4.62 8.75 11.82
C GLU A 66 3.19 9.10 12.26
N TYR A 67 2.85 10.38 12.33
CA TYR A 67 1.48 10.80 12.64
C TYR A 67 0.48 10.37 11.58
N PHE A 68 0.90 10.38 10.30
CA PHE A 68 0.04 9.93 9.22
C PHE A 68 -0.15 8.41 9.22
N ASP A 69 0.86 7.63 9.61
CA ASP A 69 0.74 6.17 9.80
C ASP A 69 -0.24 5.86 10.93
N LYS A 70 -0.10 6.53 12.08
CA LYS A 70 -1.02 6.38 13.22
C LYS A 70 -2.45 6.72 12.83
N TYR A 71 -2.65 7.83 12.11
CA TYR A 71 -3.97 8.18 11.57
C TYR A 71 -4.53 7.10 10.64
N CYS A 72 -3.72 6.54 9.73
CA CYS A 72 -4.17 5.48 8.84
C CYS A 72 -4.57 4.22 9.63
N GLN A 73 -3.78 3.80 10.62
CA GLN A 73 -4.07 2.64 11.46
C GLN A 73 -5.35 2.83 12.27
N GLU A 74 -5.53 4.00 12.89
CA GLU A 74 -6.75 4.31 13.64
C GLU A 74 -7.98 4.39 12.71
N LEU A 75 -7.83 4.98 11.52
CA LEU A 75 -8.89 5.06 10.52
C LEU A 75 -9.32 3.66 10.07
N GLU A 76 -8.37 2.77 9.75
CA GLU A 76 -8.65 1.38 9.38
C GLU A 76 -9.42 0.67 10.50
N SER A 77 -8.97 0.79 11.75
CA SER A 77 -9.64 0.17 12.91
C SER A 77 -11.06 0.71 13.14
N LYS A 78 -11.27 2.03 13.05
CA LYS A 78 -12.60 2.63 13.24
C LYS A 78 -13.54 2.28 12.09
N ILE A 79 -13.05 2.22 10.85
CA ILE A 79 -13.84 1.75 9.72
C ILE A 79 -14.26 0.29 9.96
N GLU A 80 -13.34 -0.62 10.29
CA GLU A 80 -13.67 -2.03 10.56
C GLU A 80 -14.68 -2.19 11.70
N LYS A 81 -14.51 -1.44 12.79
CA LYS A 81 -15.46 -1.44 13.92
C LYS A 81 -16.84 -0.93 13.49
N TYR A 82 -16.91 0.18 12.76
CA TYR A 82 -18.19 0.72 12.27
C TYR A 82 -18.91 -0.27 11.36
N LEU A 83 -18.17 -0.94 10.49
CA LEU A 83 -18.71 -1.92 9.54
C LEU A 83 -19.22 -3.18 10.21
N SER A 84 -18.49 -3.71 11.20
CA SER A 84 -18.95 -4.87 11.97
C SER A 84 -20.24 -4.57 12.73
N LEU A 85 -20.39 -3.37 13.28
CA LEU A 85 -21.60 -2.93 14.00
C LEU A 85 -22.82 -2.77 13.08
N HIS A 86 -22.61 -2.31 11.85
CA HIS A 86 -23.69 -2.04 10.89
C HIS A 86 -23.87 -3.13 9.82
N GLN A 87 -23.15 -4.25 9.92
CA GLN A 87 -23.18 -5.36 8.95
C GLN A 87 -22.94 -4.92 7.50
N LEU A 88 -22.09 -3.91 7.31
CA LEU A 88 -21.78 -3.36 6.00
C LEU A 88 -20.53 -4.04 5.41
N GLU A 89 -20.63 -4.52 4.18
CA GLU A 89 -19.49 -5.06 3.43
C GLU A 89 -18.70 -3.91 2.77
N THR A 90 -17.66 -3.41 3.43
CA THR A 90 -16.68 -2.54 2.75
C THR A 90 -15.37 -3.27 2.56
N ILE A 91 -14.83 -3.19 1.35
CA ILE A 91 -13.71 -4.03 0.95
C ILE A 91 -12.41 -3.24 1.15
N ARG A 92 -11.64 -3.56 2.20
CA ARG A 92 -10.23 -3.20 2.28
C ARG A 92 -9.52 -3.81 1.07
N LYS A 93 -8.98 -2.97 0.19
CA LYS A 93 -8.24 -3.46 -0.97
C LYS A 93 -6.81 -3.82 -0.55
N LYS A 94 -6.50 -5.10 -0.66
CA LYS A 94 -5.13 -5.60 -0.51
C LYS A 94 -4.21 -4.95 -1.54
N THR A 95 -3.06 -4.49 -1.09
CA THR A 95 -1.96 -4.05 -1.93
C THR A 95 -1.46 -5.20 -2.81
N PHE A 96 -0.68 -4.88 -3.84
CA PHE A 96 -0.13 -5.90 -4.75
C PHE A 96 0.56 -7.02 -3.97
N PHE A 97 1.48 -6.68 -3.06
CA PHE A 97 2.28 -7.64 -2.28
C PHE A 97 1.50 -8.39 -1.20
N GLU A 98 0.31 -7.93 -0.79
CA GLU A 98 -0.56 -8.63 0.16
C GLU A 98 -1.42 -9.73 -0.50
N LYS A 99 -1.43 -9.82 -1.84
CA LYS A 99 -2.22 -10.85 -2.54
C LYS A 99 -1.51 -12.20 -2.48
N THR A 100 -2.26 -13.25 -2.12
CA THR A 100 -1.73 -14.63 -1.98
C THR A 100 -1.07 -15.17 -3.26
N TRP A 101 -1.53 -14.75 -4.44
CA TRP A 101 -0.96 -15.20 -5.73
C TRP A 101 0.38 -14.52 -6.10
N ILE A 102 0.83 -13.50 -5.36
CA ILE A 102 2.15 -12.90 -5.62
C ILE A 102 3.28 -13.87 -5.33
N TYR A 103 3.17 -14.69 -4.28
CA TYR A 103 4.23 -15.65 -3.98
C TYR A 103 4.49 -16.64 -5.13
N PRO A 104 3.49 -17.37 -5.66
CA PRO A 104 3.72 -18.26 -6.81
C PRO A 104 4.16 -17.48 -8.06
N PHE A 105 3.65 -16.26 -8.28
CA PHE A 105 4.14 -15.39 -9.37
C PHE A 105 5.64 -15.10 -9.26
N LEU A 106 6.13 -14.73 -8.06
CA LEU A 106 7.55 -14.46 -7.81
C LEU A 106 8.43 -15.69 -8.05
N ILE A 107 7.96 -16.88 -7.66
CA ILE A 107 8.68 -18.13 -7.89
C ILE A 107 8.78 -18.43 -9.39
N ILE A 108 7.68 -18.32 -10.13
CA ILE A 108 7.65 -18.60 -11.57
C ILE A 108 8.59 -17.66 -12.32
N ILE A 109 8.51 -16.35 -12.08
CA ILE A 109 9.34 -15.38 -12.80
C ILE A 109 10.83 -15.53 -12.44
N THR A 110 11.13 -15.86 -11.17
CA THR A 110 12.50 -16.18 -10.75
C THR A 110 13.02 -17.42 -11.48
N GLY A 111 12.20 -18.47 -11.63
CA GLY A 111 12.54 -19.67 -12.37
C GLY A 111 12.85 -19.42 -13.85
N ILE A 112 12.03 -18.59 -14.52
CA ILE A 112 12.25 -18.19 -15.92
C ILE A 112 13.60 -17.48 -16.07
N VAL A 113 13.91 -16.54 -15.17
CA VAL A 113 15.19 -15.81 -15.20
C VAL A 113 16.38 -16.76 -15.01
N ILE A 114 16.29 -17.71 -14.08
CA ILE A 114 17.36 -18.71 -13.85
C ILE A 114 17.58 -19.57 -15.09
N VAL A 115 16.52 -20.10 -15.70
CA VAL A 115 16.63 -20.92 -16.93
C VAL A 115 17.26 -20.10 -18.06
N PHE A 116 16.85 -18.85 -18.21
CA PHE A 116 17.42 -17.96 -19.22
C PHE A 116 18.92 -17.72 -19.02
N ILE A 117 19.36 -17.52 -17.76
CA ILE A 117 20.78 -17.40 -17.41
C ILE A 117 21.55 -18.68 -17.76
N ILE A 118 21.01 -19.87 -17.44
CA ILE A 118 21.65 -21.15 -17.76
C ILE A 118 21.85 -21.30 -19.28
N ILE A 119 20.83 -20.97 -20.08
CA ILE A 119 20.91 -21.03 -21.55
C ILE A 119 21.99 -20.09 -22.09
N LEU A 120 22.10 -18.87 -21.55
CA LEU A 120 23.11 -17.91 -21.98
C LEU A 120 24.53 -18.36 -21.66
N ILE A 121 24.75 -18.92 -20.46
CA ILE A 121 26.04 -19.49 -20.06
C ILE A 121 26.42 -20.65 -20.96
N ASN A 122 25.48 -21.58 -21.23
CA ASN A 122 25.72 -22.73 -22.10
C ASN A 122 26.03 -22.35 -23.56
N LYS A 123 25.52 -21.21 -24.03
CA LYS A 123 25.83 -20.67 -25.37
C LYS A 123 27.19 -19.95 -25.44
N GLY A 124 27.93 -19.86 -24.34
CA GLY A 124 29.26 -19.24 -24.30
C GLY A 124 29.25 -17.71 -24.41
N ASN A 125 28.07 -17.07 -24.32
CA ASN A 125 27.92 -15.62 -24.50
C ASN A 125 28.35 -14.77 -23.28
N GLY A 126 28.98 -15.38 -22.27
CA GLY A 126 29.34 -14.72 -21.02
C GLY A 126 28.12 -14.19 -20.26
N PHE A 127 28.35 -13.35 -19.25
CA PHE A 127 27.30 -12.69 -18.49
C PHE A 127 27.03 -11.29 -19.07
N PRO A 128 26.00 -11.09 -19.92
CA PRO A 128 25.74 -9.79 -20.49
C PRO A 128 25.24 -8.80 -19.42
N ILE A 129 25.73 -7.57 -19.47
CA ILE A 129 25.30 -6.46 -18.59
C ILE A 129 23.78 -6.22 -18.67
N SER A 130 23.13 -6.58 -19.79
CA SER A 130 21.67 -6.55 -19.93
C SER A 130 20.91 -7.46 -18.95
N LEU A 131 21.54 -8.50 -18.40
CA LEU A 131 20.96 -9.32 -17.33
C LEU A 131 20.81 -8.56 -16.01
N ILE A 132 21.66 -7.56 -15.74
CA ILE A 132 21.52 -6.70 -14.56
C ILE A 132 20.16 -5.96 -14.61
N GLY A 133 19.75 -5.55 -15.82
CA GLY A 133 18.44 -4.96 -16.07
C GLY A 133 17.26 -5.89 -15.82
N ALA A 134 17.46 -7.21 -15.91
CA ALA A 134 16.44 -8.21 -15.59
C ALA A 134 16.43 -8.60 -14.10
N ILE A 135 17.60 -8.59 -13.44
CA ILE A 135 17.76 -8.98 -12.03
C ILE A 135 17.30 -7.85 -11.10
N ALA A 136 17.61 -6.58 -11.40
CA ALA A 136 17.28 -5.47 -10.52
C ALA A 136 15.77 -5.33 -10.22
N PRO A 137 14.85 -5.43 -11.21
CA PRO A 137 13.41 -5.43 -10.95
C PRO A 137 12.95 -6.63 -10.11
N LEU A 138 13.57 -7.80 -10.32
CA LEU A 138 13.25 -9.01 -9.59
C LEU A 138 13.63 -8.88 -8.11
N LEU A 139 14.81 -8.33 -7.82
CA LEU A 139 15.26 -8.02 -6.45
C LEU A 139 14.33 -6.98 -5.79
N ALA A 140 13.91 -5.95 -6.53
CA ALA A 140 12.95 -4.97 -6.03
C ALA A 140 11.59 -5.60 -5.68
N LEU A 141 11.10 -6.54 -6.49
CA LEU A 141 9.87 -7.28 -6.23
C LEU A 141 9.96 -8.16 -4.98
N TRP A 142 11.07 -8.89 -4.80
CA TRP A 142 11.32 -9.65 -3.58
C TRP A 142 11.43 -8.75 -2.35
N GLY A 143 12.13 -7.62 -2.47
CA GLY A 143 12.22 -6.62 -1.40
C GLY A 143 10.84 -6.09 -0.98
N GLY A 144 9.98 -5.76 -1.95
CA GLY A 144 8.59 -5.35 -1.69
C GLY A 144 7.76 -6.44 -1.00
N TYR A 145 7.90 -7.70 -1.41
CA TYR A 145 7.20 -8.83 -0.80
C TYR A 145 7.61 -9.06 0.65
N PHE A 146 8.92 -9.08 0.95
CA PHE A 146 9.41 -9.26 2.32
C PHE A 146 9.04 -8.08 3.23
N SER A 147 9.11 -6.85 2.72
CA SER A 147 8.68 -5.66 3.46
C SER A 147 7.20 -5.72 3.85
N ALA A 148 6.33 -6.12 2.92
CA ALA A 148 4.90 -6.28 3.19
C ALA A 148 4.62 -7.42 4.20
N LYS A 149 5.33 -8.54 4.08
CA LYS A 149 5.17 -9.69 4.99
C LYS A 149 5.56 -9.33 6.43
N ASN A 150 6.68 -8.65 6.63
CA ASN A 150 7.13 -8.24 7.97
C ASN A 150 6.14 -7.27 8.63
N LYS A 151 5.51 -6.38 7.85
CA LYS A 151 4.50 -5.45 8.37
C LYS A 151 3.26 -6.20 8.88
N ASN A 152 2.75 -7.15 8.11
CA ASN A 152 1.56 -7.93 8.51
C ASN A 152 1.82 -8.74 9.79
N GLN A 153 3.02 -9.29 9.96
CA GLN A 153 3.40 -10.01 11.19
C GLN A 153 3.44 -9.11 12.43
N GLN A 154 3.80 -7.83 12.29
CA GLN A 154 3.80 -6.87 13.40
C GLN A 154 2.39 -6.38 13.78
N THR A 155 1.46 -6.39 12.82
CA THR A 155 0.05 -6.03 13.05
C THR A 155 -0.72 -7.17 13.71
N GLU A 156 -0.38 -8.44 13.42
CA GLU A 156 -1.01 -9.62 14.04
C GLU A 156 -0.47 -9.94 15.45
N SER A 157 0.66 -9.34 15.87
CA SER A 157 1.30 -9.58 17.17
C SER A 157 0.94 -8.54 18.25
N LYS A 158 -0.03 -7.65 17.99
CA LYS A 158 -0.53 -6.64 18.92
C LYS A 158 -2.01 -6.87 19.21
#